data_AF-A0A6J6JSV6-F1
#
_entry.id   AF-A0A6J6JSV6-F1
#
_cell.length_a   1.000
_cell.length_b   1.000
_cell.length_c   1.000
_cell.angle_alpha   90.00
_cell.angle_beta   90.00
_cell.angle_gamma   90.00
#
_symmetry.space_group_name_H-M   'P 1'
#
loop_
_entity.id
_entity.type
_entity.pdbx_description
1 polymer ?
#
loop_
_entity_poly.entity_id
_entity_poly.type
_entity_poly.pdbx_seq_one_letter_code
_entity_poly.pdbx_strand_id
1 'polypeptide(L)'
;MNCKNCGLAVPKDALDCPSCGTSAARTKADLQKTDPKLNKGIAWALIAMGLLGLIFVISNSWTDWYSGLDYVAPVALLLVGGGALLTTRRK
;
A
#
# COMPACT_ATOMS: atom_id res chain seq x y z
N MET A 1 -13.14 -15.95 -17.33
CA MET A 1 -12.30 -17.17 -17.46
C MET A 1 -12.92 -18.26 -16.60
N ASN A 2 -12.75 -19.57 -16.86
CA ASN A 2 -13.45 -20.59 -16.07
C ASN A 2 -12.59 -21.11 -14.89
N CYS A 3 -13.23 -21.32 -13.74
CA CYS A 3 -12.62 -21.89 -12.55
C CYS A 3 -12.15 -23.32 -12.84
N LYS A 4 -10.96 -23.72 -12.37
CA LYS A 4 -10.45 -25.09 -12.54
C LYS A 4 -11.23 -26.12 -11.71
N ASN A 5 -11.82 -25.69 -10.60
CA ASN A 5 -12.50 -26.57 -9.66
C ASN A 5 -13.97 -26.76 -10.01
N CYS A 6 -14.74 -25.67 -10.14
CA CYS A 6 -16.18 -25.75 -10.41
C CYS A 6 -16.59 -25.47 -11.86
N GLY A 7 -15.67 -25.04 -12.73
CA GLY A 7 -15.97 -24.79 -14.15
C GLY A 7 -16.76 -23.50 -14.45
N LEU A 8 -17.25 -22.78 -13.44
CA LEU A 8 -18.00 -21.52 -13.63
C LEU A 8 -17.10 -20.37 -14.11
N ALA A 9 -17.72 -19.41 -14.80
CA ALA A 9 -17.06 -18.18 -15.23
C ALA A 9 -16.68 -17.31 -14.01
N VAL A 10 -15.38 -17.09 -13.87
CA VAL A 10 -14.73 -16.21 -12.88
C VAL A 10 -14.36 -14.88 -13.56
N PRO A 11 -14.68 -13.73 -12.92
CA PRO A 11 -14.19 -12.43 -13.34
C PRO A 11 -12.67 -12.39 -13.44
N LYS A 12 -12.11 -11.59 -14.35
CA LYS A 12 -10.64 -11.50 -14.51
C LYS A 12 -9.93 -10.92 -13.28
N ASP A 13 -10.68 -10.20 -12.45
CA ASP A 13 -10.16 -9.41 -11.33
C ASP A 13 -10.45 -10.07 -9.98
N ALA A 14 -11.13 -11.23 -9.98
CA ALA A 14 -11.46 -11.94 -8.75
C ALA A 14 -10.28 -12.86 -8.36
N LEU A 15 -9.74 -12.67 -7.15
CA LEU A 15 -8.70 -13.54 -6.58
C LEU A 15 -9.22 -14.95 -6.30
N ASP A 16 -10.48 -15.05 -5.91
CA ASP A 16 -11.15 -16.30 -5.56
C ASP A 16 -12.43 -16.48 -6.38
N CYS A 17 -12.76 -17.73 -6.67
CA CYS A 17 -14.01 -18.05 -7.35
C CYS A 17 -15.21 -17.78 -6.41
N PRO A 18 -16.16 -16.91 -6.79
CA PRO A 18 -17.30 -16.57 -5.93
C PRO A 18 -18.26 -17.75 -5.67
N SER A 19 -18.17 -18.82 -6.47
CA SER A 19 -19.05 -19.99 -6.36
C SER A 19 -18.48 -21.12 -5.50
N CYS A 20 -17.15 -21.30 -5.45
CA CYS A 20 -16.53 -22.42 -4.73
C CYS A 20 -15.40 -22.01 -3.79
N GLY A 21 -15.06 -20.73 -3.70
CA GLY A 21 -14.00 -20.20 -2.83
C GLY A 21 -12.57 -20.61 -3.23
N THR A 22 -12.40 -21.38 -4.32
CA THR A 22 -11.07 -21.77 -4.79
C THR A 22 -10.35 -20.60 -5.44
N SER A 23 -9.07 -20.42 -5.12
CA SER A 23 -8.25 -19.37 -5.73
C SER A 23 -8.26 -19.46 -7.25
N ALA A 24 -8.58 -18.34 -7.88
CA ALA A 24 -8.58 -18.16 -9.32
C ALA A 24 -7.17 -17.94 -9.89
N ALA A 25 -6.17 -17.73 -9.01
CA ALA A 25 -4.78 -17.58 -9.41
C ALA A 25 -4.24 -18.88 -10.03
N ARG A 26 -3.81 -18.82 -11.29
CA ARG A 26 -3.26 -19.98 -12.00
C ARG A 26 -1.75 -20.02 -11.99
N THR A 27 -1.12 -18.87 -11.80
CA THR A 27 0.33 -18.72 -11.79
C THR A 27 0.78 -17.93 -10.55
N LYS A 28 2.04 -18.12 -10.14
CA LYS A 28 2.65 -17.29 -9.08
C LYS A 28 2.62 -15.79 -9.44
N ALA A 29 2.60 -15.46 -10.73
CA ALA A 29 2.49 -14.10 -11.23
C ALA A 29 1.11 -13.47 -10.96
N ASP A 30 0.02 -14.27 -10.98
CA ASP A 30 -1.33 -13.79 -10.66
C ASP A 30 -1.46 -13.45 -9.16
N LEU A 31 -0.82 -14.24 -8.28
CA LEU A 31 -0.75 -13.98 -6.84
C LEU A 31 0.04 -12.69 -6.51
N GLN A 32 1.03 -12.34 -7.34
CA GLN A 32 1.85 -11.14 -7.14
C GLN A 32 1.23 -9.86 -7.73
N LYS A 33 0.07 -9.96 -8.39
CA LYS A 33 -0.61 -8.80 -8.97
C LYS A 33 -1.21 -7.95 -7.85
N THR A 34 -0.42 -7.02 -7.35
CA THR A 34 -0.86 -6.01 -6.39
C THR A 34 -1.79 -5.05 -7.08
N ASP A 35 -2.95 -4.78 -6.49
CA ASP A 35 -3.89 -3.81 -7.04
C ASP A 35 -3.23 -2.42 -7.14
N PRO A 36 -3.08 -1.84 -8.35
CA PRO A 36 -2.37 -0.58 -8.51
C PRO A 36 -3.08 0.57 -7.78
N LYS A 37 -4.41 0.49 -7.64
CA LYS A 37 -5.21 1.45 -6.87
C LYS A 37 -4.92 1.35 -5.37
N LEU A 38 -4.84 0.14 -4.82
CA LEU A 38 -4.53 -0.08 -3.41
C LEU A 38 -3.12 0.41 -3.08
N ASN A 39 -2.13 0.09 -3.94
CA ASN A 39 -0.75 0.51 -3.72
C ASN A 39 -0.59 2.04 -3.74
N LYS A 40 -1.30 2.72 -4.64
CA LYS A 40 -1.36 4.19 -4.69
C LYS A 40 -2.03 4.77 -3.44
N GLY A 41 -3.09 4.12 -2.93
CA GLY A 41 -3.75 4.50 -1.68
C GLY A 41 -2.82 4.40 -0.47
N ILE A 42 -2.10 3.28 -0.34
CA ILE A 42 -1.10 3.07 0.73
C ILE A 42 0.01 4.12 0.64
N ALA A 43 0.53 4.40 -0.56
CA ALA A 43 1.56 5.42 -0.75
C ALA A 43 1.11 6.81 -0.26
N TRP A 44 -0.11 7.23 -0.61
CA TRP A 44 -0.68 8.49 -0.12
C TRP A 44 -0.91 8.49 1.39
N ALA A 45 -1.36 7.37 1.96
CA ALA A 45 -1.55 7.25 3.41
C ALA A 45 -0.23 7.41 4.17
N LEU A 46 0.86 6.81 3.68
CA LEU A 46 2.20 6.96 4.28
C LEU A 46 2.70 8.40 4.21
N ILE A 47 2.49 9.08 3.07
CA ILE A 47 2.84 10.50 2.94
C ILE A 47 2.03 11.35 3.93
N ALA A 48 0.72 11.11 4.03
CA ALA A 48 -0.15 11.85 4.95
C ALA A 48 0.27 11.64 6.42
N MET A 49 0.58 10.40 6.82
CA MET A 49 1.10 10.10 8.15
C MET A 49 2.45 10.77 8.43
N GLY A 50 3.37 10.77 7.46
CA GLY A 50 4.65 11.47 7.57
C GLY A 50 4.49 12.98 7.75
N LEU A 51 3.58 13.61 6.98
CA LEU A 51 3.28 15.04 7.13
C LEU A 51 2.66 15.36 8.49
N LEU A 52 1.70 14.56 8.95
CA LEU A 52 1.10 14.73 10.27
C LEU A 52 2.14 14.60 11.39
N GLY A 53 3.04 13.61 11.28
CA GLY A 53 4.15 13.46 12.22
C GLY A 53 5.11 14.66 12.20
N LEU A 54 5.46 15.20 11.03
CA LEU A 54 6.25 16.43 10.95
C LEU A 54 5.57 17.61 11.64
N ILE A 55 4.27 17.81 11.39
CA ILE A 55 3.49 18.88 12.02
C ILE A 55 3.51 18.71 13.54
N PHE A 56 3.35 17.47 14.03
CA PHE A 56 3.41 17.16 15.45
C PHE A 56 4.78 17.51 16.06
N VAL A 57 5.88 17.09 15.42
CA VAL A 57 7.25 17.37 15.90
C VAL A 57 7.51 18.87 15.90
N ILE A 58 7.15 19.58 14.82
CA ILE A 58 7.32 21.04 14.74
C ILE A 58 6.53 21.75 15.84
N SER A 59 5.28 21.34 16.08
CA SER A 59 4.43 21.92 17.12
C SER A 59 4.99 21.71 18.53
N ASN A 60 5.69 20.60 18.77
CA ASN A 60 6.30 20.27 20.06
C ASN A 60 7.79 20.64 20.17
N SER A 61 8.38 21.25 19.13
CA SER A 61 9.81 21.61 19.12
C SER A 61 10.22 22.63 20.19
N TRP A 62 9.25 23.33 20.78
CA TRP A 62 9.41 24.28 21.88
C TRP A 62 9.44 23.63 23.27
N THR A 63 9.19 22.32 23.36
CA THR A 63 9.16 21.58 24.63
C THR A 63 10.52 21.01 24.96
N ASP A 64 10.82 20.89 26.25
CA ASP A 64 12.14 20.44 26.74
C ASP A 64 12.46 18.97 26.40
N TRP A 65 11.47 18.20 25.94
CA TRP A 65 11.58 16.79 25.60
C TRP A 65 11.88 16.56 24.11
N TYR A 66 11.95 17.62 23.32
CA TYR A 66 12.23 17.54 21.89
C TYR A 66 13.66 17.05 21.62
N SER A 67 13.78 16.11 20.68
CA SER A 67 15.05 15.68 20.11
C SER A 67 15.01 15.80 18.59
N GLY A 68 16.12 16.19 17.97
CA GLY A 68 16.24 16.19 16.51
C GLY A 68 16.01 14.80 15.89
N LEU A 69 16.14 13.73 16.69
CA LEU A 69 15.86 12.36 16.25
C LEU A 69 14.36 12.10 16.01
N ASP A 70 13.47 12.94 16.56
CA ASP A 70 12.03 12.82 16.41
C ASP A 70 11.57 13.05 14.96
N TYR A 71 12.39 13.71 14.14
CA TYR A 71 12.15 13.87 12.71
C TYR A 71 12.39 12.60 11.89
N VAL A 72 13.13 11.61 12.40
CA VAL A 72 13.54 10.43 11.63
C VAL A 72 12.33 9.63 11.16
N ALA A 73 11.40 9.33 12.08
CA ALA A 73 10.20 8.55 11.76
C ALA A 73 9.30 9.24 10.71
N PRO A 74 8.89 10.51 10.87
CA PRO A 74 8.05 11.17 9.88
C PRO A 74 8.76 11.38 8.54
N VAL A 75 10.06 11.70 8.53
CA VAL A 75 10.84 11.81 7.27
C VAL A 75 10.94 10.46 6.57
N ALA A 76 11.19 9.36 7.29
CA ALA A 76 11.22 8.02 6.72
C ALA A 76 9.88 7.65 6.07
N LEU A 77 8.75 7.96 6.71
CA LEU A 77 7.42 7.74 6.14
C LEU A 77 7.20 8.52 4.83
N LEU A 78 7.65 9.78 4.77
CA LEU A 78 7.58 10.58 3.54
C LEU A 78 8.44 9.98 2.42
N LEU A 79 9.65 9.51 2.74
CA LEU A 79 10.55 8.89 1.76
C LEU A 79 9.97 7.57 1.23
N VAL A 80 9.47 6.70 2.11
CA VAL A 80 8.85 5.43 1.74
C VAL A 80 7.59 5.66 0.92
N GLY A 81 6.70 6.54 1.38
CA GLY A 81 5.47 6.89 0.66
C GLY A 81 5.76 7.53 -0.71
N GLY A 82 6.72 8.45 -0.78
CA GLY A 82 7.16 9.08 -2.02
C GLY A 82 7.78 8.07 -2.99
N GLY A 83 8.65 7.18 -2.51
CA GLY A 83 9.22 6.10 -3.32
C GLY A 83 8.16 5.13 -3.85
N ALA A 84 7.20 4.73 -3.01
CA ALA A 84 6.05 3.91 -3.43
C ALA A 84 5.18 4.63 -4.49
N LEU A 85 4.97 5.94 -4.36
CA LEU A 85 4.24 6.72 -5.34
C LEU A 85 5.00 6.83 -6.69
N LEU A 86 6.32 7.00 -6.65
CA LEU A 86 7.15 7.06 -7.86
C LEU A 86 7.18 5.72 -8.60
N THR A 87 7.25 4.60 -7.87
CA THR A 87 7.24 3.25 -8.47
C THR A 87 5.88 2.91 -9.08
N THR A 88 4.77 3.37 -8.49
CA THR A 88 3.42 3.22 -9.09
C THR A 88 3.17 4.11 -10.29
N ARG A 89 3.89 5.24 -10.44
CA ARG A 89 3.82 6.08 -11.65
C ARG A 89 4.65 5.56 -12.82
N ARG A 90 5.66 4.72 -12.56
CA ARG A 90 6.55 4.16 -13.58
C ARG A 90 6.06 2.83 -14.19
N LYS A 91 5.07 2.18 -13.56
CA LYS A 91 4.38 0.99 -14.08
C LYS A 91 3.13 1.40 -14.84
#